data_AF-A0A1C6HYC3-F1
#
_entry.id   AF-A0A1C6HYC3-F1
#
_cell.length_a   1.000
_cell.length_b   1.000
_cell.length_c   1.000
_cell.angle_alpha   90.00
_cell.angle_beta   90.00
_cell.angle_gamma   90.00
#
_symmetry.space_group_name_H-M   'P 1'
#
loop_
_entity.id
_entity.type
_entity.pdbx_description
1 polymer ?
#
loop_
_entity_poly.entity_id
_entity_poly.type
_entity_poly.pdbx_seq_one_letter_code
_entity_poly.pdbx_strand_id
1 'polypeptide(L)'
;MSLHNEKTLLSRQSLAKRWDFTSSKVIEKYESLGILTRVSGLQTPRYHIDEILKIESLGNTNPLSPIERRKLEKRAERLEKENEKLRNLLREYQSITTKSLNLIV
;
A
#
# COMPACT_ATOMS: atom_id res chain seq x y z
N MET A 1 -39.82 6.21 -10.34
CA MET A 1 -38.84 5.42 -11.12
C MET A 1 -37.75 4.95 -10.18
N SER A 2 -37.32 3.69 -10.33
CA SER A 2 -36.72 2.81 -9.32
C SER A 2 -35.63 3.39 -8.41
N LEU A 3 -35.78 3.12 -7.10
CA LEU A 3 -34.68 2.98 -6.14
C LEU A 3 -33.71 1.94 -6.68
N HIS A 4 -32.60 2.38 -7.30
CA HIS A 4 -31.49 1.49 -7.56
C HIS A 4 -30.92 1.09 -6.20
N ASN A 5 -31.09 -0.20 -5.88
CA ASN A 5 -30.51 -0.83 -4.71
C ASN A 5 -28.99 -0.82 -4.87
N GLU A 6 -28.34 0.29 -4.47
CA GLU A 6 -26.89 0.42 -4.48
C GLU A 6 -26.31 -0.58 -3.48
N LYS A 7 -25.95 -1.76 -3.99
CA LYS A 7 -25.21 -2.74 -3.19
C LYS A 7 -23.92 -2.06 -2.71
N THR A 8 -23.82 -1.86 -1.40
CA THR A 8 -22.64 -1.25 -0.74
C THR A 8 -21.35 -2.01 -1.05
N LEU A 9 -21.47 -3.31 -1.33
CA LEU A 9 -20.36 -4.21 -1.64
C LEU A 9 -20.58 -4.96 -2.95
N LEU A 10 -19.56 -4.97 -3.81
CA LEU A 10 -19.53 -5.71 -5.05
C LEU A 10 -18.67 -6.98 -4.92
N SER A 11 -19.11 -8.05 -5.58
CA SER A 11 -18.30 -9.27 -5.77
C SER A 11 -17.34 -9.11 -6.97
N ARG A 12 -16.31 -9.95 -7.08
CA ARG A 12 -15.43 -9.98 -8.28
C ARG A 12 -16.21 -10.14 -9.58
N GLN A 13 -17.22 -11.00 -9.61
CA GLN A 13 -18.03 -11.23 -10.81
C GLN A 13 -18.88 -10.01 -11.15
N SER A 14 -19.48 -9.37 -10.15
CA SER A 14 -20.28 -8.16 -10.34
C SER A 14 -19.43 -6.99 -10.83
N LEU A 15 -18.23 -6.83 -10.25
CA LEU A 15 -17.29 -5.79 -10.66
C LEU A 15 -16.74 -6.03 -12.06
N ALA A 16 -16.38 -7.28 -12.39
CA ALA A 16 -15.95 -7.64 -13.74
C ALA A 16 -17.02 -7.32 -14.79
N LYS A 17 -18.28 -7.68 -14.52
CA LYS A 17 -19.41 -7.35 -15.40
C LYS A 17 -19.63 -5.84 -15.54
N ARG A 18 -19.48 -5.07 -14.46
CA ARG A 18 -19.62 -3.61 -14.48
C ARG A 18 -18.60 -2.93 -15.38
N TRP A 19 -17.39 -3.48 -15.46
CA TRP A 19 -16.30 -2.98 -16.30
C TRP A 19 -16.18 -3.72 -17.63
N ASP A 20 -17.24 -4.41 -18.07
CA ASP A 20 -17.31 -5.16 -19.33
C ASP A 20 -16.21 -6.22 -19.52
N PHE A 21 -15.65 -6.74 -18.43
CA PHE A 21 -14.72 -7.87 -18.47
C PHE A 21 -15.46 -9.20 -18.53
N THR A 22 -15.03 -10.07 -19.45
CA THR A 22 -15.58 -11.42 -19.62
C THR A 22 -15.23 -12.37 -18.47
N SER A 23 -14.15 -12.09 -17.72
CA SER A 23 -13.66 -12.95 -16.64
C SER A 23 -13.36 -12.20 -15.35
N SER A 24 -13.72 -12.79 -14.22
CA SER A 24 -13.36 -12.28 -12.89
C SER A 24 -11.86 -12.37 -12.57
N LYS A 25 -11.07 -13.11 -13.35
CA LYS A 25 -9.61 -13.21 -13.18
C LYS A 25 -8.91 -11.86 -13.32
N VAL A 26 -9.46 -10.93 -14.11
CA VAL A 26 -8.92 -9.57 -14.26
C VAL A 26 -8.95 -8.84 -12.91
N ILE A 27 -10.04 -9.00 -12.16
CA ILE A 27 -10.21 -8.40 -10.83
C ILE A 27 -9.23 -9.02 -9.82
N GLU A 28 -8.96 -10.32 -9.91
CA GLU A 28 -7.93 -10.99 -9.09
C GLU A 28 -6.54 -10.47 -9.39
N LYS A 29 -6.25 -10.20 -10.67
CA LYS A 29 -5.00 -9.56 -11.07
C LYS A 29 -4.89 -8.15 -10.50
N TYR A 30 -5.96 -7.35 -10.54
CA TYR A 30 -5.97 -6.02 -9.95
C TYR A 30 -5.83 -6.03 -8.43
N GLU A 31 -6.36 -7.05 -7.75
CA GLU A 31 -6.13 -7.27 -6.31
C GLU A 31 -4.69 -7.66 -6.02
N SER A 32 -4.09 -8.58 -6.80
CA SER A 32 -2.69 -9.00 -6.59
C SER A 32 -1.68 -7.92 -6.97
N LEU A 33 -2.05 -7.07 -7.91
CA LEU A 33 -1.37 -5.81 -8.16
C LEU A 33 -1.63 -4.87 -6.98
N GLY A 34 -2.83 -4.77 -6.41
CA GLY A 34 -3.14 -3.79 -5.36
C GLY A 34 -3.69 -2.48 -5.90
N ILE A 35 -4.26 -2.55 -7.11
CA ILE A 35 -5.11 -1.52 -7.71
C ILE A 35 -6.48 -1.51 -7.03
N LEU A 36 -6.95 -2.69 -6.60
CA LEU A 36 -8.19 -2.87 -5.85
C LEU A 36 -7.91 -3.43 -4.46
N THR A 37 -8.63 -2.92 -3.46
CA THR A 37 -8.52 -3.39 -2.08
C THR A 37 -9.74 -4.23 -1.71
N ARG A 38 -9.51 -5.45 -1.23
CA ARG A 38 -10.60 -6.28 -0.69
C ARG A 38 -11.01 -5.80 0.70
N VAL A 39 -12.29 -5.89 1.02
CA VAL A 39 -12.78 -5.68 2.39
C VAL A 39 -12.24 -6.80 3.29
N SER A 40 -11.58 -6.41 4.38
CA SER A 40 -11.07 -7.34 5.38
C SER A 40 -12.19 -7.95 6.22
N GLY A 41 -11.98 -9.17 6.74
CA GLY A 41 -12.95 -9.84 7.62
C GLY A 41 -14.06 -10.63 6.92
N LEU A 42 -14.16 -10.57 5.59
CA LEU A 42 -15.13 -11.35 4.83
C LEU A 42 -14.48 -12.60 4.21
N GLN A 43 -15.16 -13.75 4.30
CA GLN A 43 -14.67 -15.02 3.71
C GLN A 43 -14.60 -14.97 2.18
N THR A 44 -15.49 -14.19 1.54
CA THR A 44 -15.50 -14.02 0.09
C THR A 44 -15.03 -12.62 -0.29
N PRO A 45 -14.25 -12.47 -1.37
CA PRO A 45 -13.80 -11.16 -1.86
C PRO A 45 -14.99 -10.22 -2.13
N ARG A 46 -14.93 -9.04 -1.52
CA ARG A 46 -15.87 -7.94 -1.68
C ARG A 46 -15.10 -6.62 -1.81
N TYR A 47 -15.68 -5.68 -2.55
CA TYR A 47 -15.11 -4.36 -2.81
C TYR A 47 -16.16 -3.29 -2.51
N HIS A 48 -15.76 -2.19 -1.87
CA HIS A 48 -16.68 -1.10 -1.56
C HIS A 48 -17.07 -0.36 -2.83
N ILE A 49 -18.36 -0.09 -3.02
CA ILE A 49 -18.84 0.65 -4.18
C ILE A 49 -18.22 2.06 -4.24
N ASP A 50 -17.98 2.69 -3.08
CA ASP A 50 -17.34 4.02 -3.00
C ASP A 50 -15.91 4.03 -3.55
N GLU A 51 -15.14 2.96 -3.34
CA GLU A 51 -13.79 2.81 -3.91
C GLU A 51 -13.87 2.67 -5.44
N ILE A 52 -14.82 1.87 -5.92
CA ILE A 52 -15.04 1.66 -7.35
C ILE A 52 -15.49 2.95 -8.04
N LEU A 53 -16.45 3.66 -7.45
CA LEU A 53 -16.92 4.95 -7.97
C LEU A 53 -15.80 6.00 -7.96
N LYS A 54 -14.93 6.01 -6.95
CA LYS A 54 -13.73 6.86 -6.94
C LYS A 54 -12.76 6.52 -8.08
N ILE A 55 -12.52 5.24 -8.34
CA ILE A 55 -11.66 4.79 -9.46
C ILE A 55 -12.28 5.14 -10.82
N GLU A 56 -13.60 5.04 -10.94
CA GLU A 56 -14.33 5.37 -12.16
C GLU A 56 -14.43 6.89 -12.41
N SER A 57 -14.57 7.68 -11.35
CA SER A 57 -14.70 9.15 -11.41
C SER A 57 -13.37 9.89 -11.49
N LEU A 58 -12.34 9.37 -10.84
CA LEU A 58 -10.96 9.84 -10.93
C LEU A 58 -10.17 8.75 -11.65
N GLY A 59 -9.97 8.88 -12.95
CA GLY A 59 -9.34 7.86 -13.82
C GLY A 59 -7.93 7.35 -13.45
N ASN A 60 -7.42 7.65 -12.26
CA ASN A 60 -6.36 6.96 -11.52
C ASN A 60 -6.19 7.65 -10.17
N THR A 61 -6.44 6.98 -9.03
CA THR A 61 -5.98 7.50 -7.72
C THR A 61 -5.35 6.43 -6.82
N ASN A 62 -4.46 5.63 -7.39
CA ASN A 62 -3.22 5.34 -6.69
C ASN A 62 -2.10 6.02 -7.47
N PRO A 63 -1.48 7.12 -6.95
CA PRO A 63 -0.44 7.84 -7.70
C PRO A 63 0.81 6.99 -7.94
N LEU A 64 0.90 5.83 -7.28
CA LEU A 64 1.97 4.87 -7.43
C LEU A 64 1.40 3.53 -7.88
N SER A 65 1.94 3.02 -8.98
CA SER A 65 1.78 1.62 -9.33
C SER A 65 2.27 0.73 -8.19
N PRO A 66 1.69 -0.46 -7.99
CA PRO A 66 2.16 -1.43 -7.01
C PRO A 66 3.65 -1.75 -7.05
N ILE A 67 4.22 -1.72 -8.26
CA ILE A 67 5.65 -1.90 -8.47
C ILE A 67 6.43 -0.72 -7.89
N GLU A 68 5.93 0.50 -8.10
CA GLU A 68 6.52 1.72 -7.58
C GLU A 68 6.40 1.77 -6.05
N ARG A 69 5.27 1.33 -5.49
CA ARG A 69 5.09 1.17 -4.05
C ARG A 69 6.09 0.18 -3.45
N ARG A 70 6.23 -1.03 -4.03
CA ARG A 70 7.25 -2.01 -3.59
C ARG A 70 8.67 -1.48 -3.72
N LYS A 71 8.97 -0.69 -4.77
CA LYS A 71 10.28 -0.05 -4.92
C LYS A 71 10.52 0.99 -3.82
N LEU A 72 9.51 1.78 -3.48
CA LEU A 72 9.60 2.78 -2.41
C LEU A 72 9.72 2.13 -1.03
N GLU A 73 8.97 1.07 -0.74
CA GLU A 73 9.09 0.30 0.51
C GLU A 73 10.51 -0.27 0.68
N LYS A 74 11.08 -0.88 -0.37
CA LYS A 74 12.48 -1.36 -0.35
C LYS A 74 13.49 -0.21 -0.17
N ARG A 75 13.20 0.97 -0.72
CA ARG A 75 14.07 2.14 -0.57
C ARG A 75 13.99 2.68 0.85
N ALA A 76 12.81 2.73 1.46
CA ALA A 76 12.60 3.12 2.84
C ALA A 76 13.36 2.16 3.79
N GLU A 77 13.19 0.85 3.63
CA GLU A 77 13.89 -0.15 4.45
C GLU A 77 15.42 -0.01 4.37
N ARG A 78 15.96 0.27 3.18
CA ARG A 78 17.39 0.51 2.99
C ARG A 78 17.85 1.77 3.72
N LEU A 79 17.11 2.86 3.57
CA LEU A 79 17.42 4.13 4.23
C LEU A 79 17.35 4.04 5.75
N GLU A 80 16.38 3.28 6.29
CA GLU A 80 16.27 3.02 7.73
C GLU A 80 17.48 2.27 8.27
N LYS A 81 17.90 1.19 7.59
CA LYS A 81 19.12 0.44 7.97
C LYS A 81 20.38 1.30 7.92
N GLU A 82 20.51 2.15 6.90
CA GLU A 82 21.63 3.07 6.77
C GLU A 82 21.63 4.14 7.87
N ASN A 83 20.45 4.68 8.20
CA ASN A 83 20.29 5.64 9.30
C ASN A 83 20.66 5.02 10.65
N GLU A 84 20.20 3.80 10.92
CA GLU A 84 20.54 3.07 12.14
C GLU A 84 22.05 2.84 12.26
N LYS A 85 22.70 2.40 11.17
CA LYS A 85 24.15 2.21 11.14
C LYS A 85 24.91 3.51 11.42
N LEU A 86 24.52 4.61 10.79
CA LEU A 86 25.13 5.92 11.02
C LEU A 86 24.94 6.41 12.46
N ARG A 87 23.74 6.22 13.03
CA ARG A 87 23.48 6.56 14.43
C ARG A 87 24.34 5.75 15.41
N ASN A 88 24.57 4.47 15.12
CA ASN A 88 25.42 3.62 15.96
C ASN A 88 26.88 4.06 15.91
N LEU A 89 27.41 4.36 14.72
CA LEU A 89 28.76 4.91 14.57
C LEU A 89 28.91 6.25 15.30
N LEU A 90 27.90 7.11 15.23
CA LEU A 90 27.92 8.39 15.94
C LEU A 90 27.97 8.19 17.45
N ARG A 91 27.17 7.25 17.99
CA ARG A 91 27.19 6.91 19.42
C ARG A 91 28.55 6.37 19.85
N GLU A 92 29.18 5.53 19.04
CA GLU A 92 30.50 4.99 19.31
C GLU A 92 31.55 6.10 19.36
N TYR A 93 31.53 7.01 18.38
CA TYR A 93 32.40 8.19 18.35
C TYR A 93 32.19 9.10 19.57
N GLN A 94 30.94 9.35 19.96
CA GLN A 94 30.59 10.12 21.16
C GLN A 94 31.08 9.42 22.45
N SER A 95 30.99 8.10 22.52
CA SER A 95 31.50 7.31 23.65
C SER A 95 33.02 7.44 23.77
N ILE A 96 33.74 7.33 22.65
CA ILE A 96 35.20 7.48 22.61
C ILE A 96 35.61 8.88 23.05
N THR A 97 35.01 9.93 22.46
CA THR A 97 35.33 11.32 22.81
C THR A 97 35.07 11.63 24.29
N THR A 98 33.96 11.14 24.85
CA THR A 98 33.67 11.31 26.29
C THR A 98 34.73 10.62 27.16
N LYS A 99 35.13 9.39 26.82
CA LYS A 99 36.20 8.67 27.52
C LYS A 99 37.54 9.39 27.42
N SER A 100 37.88 9.91 26.24
CA SER A 100 39.10 10.68 26.00
C SER A 100 39.13 11.97 26.82
N LEU A 101 38.00 12.69 26.91
CA LEU A 101 37.89 13.90 27.74
C LEU A 101 38.11 13.59 29.22
N ASN A 102 37.53 12.50 29.73
CA ASN A 102 37.71 12.06 31.12
C ASN A 102 39.15 11.63 31.47
N LEU A 103 40.02 11.38 30.49
CA LEU A 103 41.42 11.04 30.74
C LEU A 103 42.32 12.29 30.82
N ILE A 104 41.83 13.45 30.40
CA ILE A 104 42.58 14.71 30.30
C ILE A 104 42.16 15.71 31.40
N VAL A 105 41.00 15.48 32.04
CA VAL A 105 40.48 16.23 33.19
C VAL A 105 40.75 15.47 34.47
#